data_AF-A0A2M7DWH7-F1
#
_entry.id   AF-A0A2M7DWH7-F1
#
_cell.length_a   1.000
_cell.length_b   1.000
_cell.length_c   1.000
_cell.angle_alpha   90.00
_cell.angle_beta   90.00
_cell.angle_gamma   90.00
#
_symmetry.space_group_name_H-M   'P 1'
#
loop_
_entity.id
_entity.type
_entity.pdbx_description
1 polymer ?
#
loop_
_entity_poly.entity_id
_entity_poly.type
_entity_poly.pdbx_seq_one_letter_code
_entity_poly.pdbx_strand_id
1 'polypeptide(L)'
;MRKKLMLFFLSMSLVTQAGMVWSKGAGSSAGYILTRTVSARAGGLADALGAVNNDVCGLHYNPAGIATLTSQQISLMSNRGIADDNFIALIYGHPSEKLSLGVSVIYYDAGTLEFYDSNLILRTKCAEKDVSAGLSIGKTVAQNLHAGGNLKFLSSTLVEDKTATALAIDLGLLYSINGGLTLGLSGLNIGSGLKYIKETDPLPTTIRGSVAYHLTNQLLLVGDDSYLVNEGQLVPAVGCEYEFNMFHIRTGYKFSSDTQGLNIGIGFNRKNFGVDYAFGLVNSLSNEHTISLKMAWGGIPESVKEKKVIEIEKKPVRKKSERTEKINIAVADFSGQNVSAADASIVAGFLRTELVNTGAFNVMDRANMEMVLAEQKFQLSGCTSEECAVKMGKLLNVQHMMVGSLSKLLDTYYITVNVVDVETGKILKSSDQKAMNADELRSACKILAGKLSEE
;
A
#
# COMPACT_ATOMS: atom_id res chain seq x y z
N MET A 1 24.54 -0.18 10.91
CA MET A 1 24.96 -0.38 9.50
C MET A 1 24.98 -1.85 9.10
N ARG A 2 25.80 -2.73 9.72
CA ARG A 2 25.94 -4.15 9.32
C ARG A 2 24.63 -4.95 9.22
N LYS A 3 23.72 -4.87 10.20
CA LYS A 3 22.42 -5.59 10.15
C LYS A 3 21.48 -5.09 9.03
N LYS A 4 21.53 -3.81 8.67
CA LYS A 4 20.68 -3.21 7.61
C LYS A 4 21.20 -3.53 6.22
N LEU A 5 22.53 -3.48 6.05
CA LEU A 5 23.20 -3.93 4.83
C LEU A 5 22.99 -5.44 4.61
N MET A 6 23.01 -6.22 5.69
CA MET A 6 22.70 -7.65 5.65
C MET A 6 21.24 -7.92 5.25
N LEU A 7 20.26 -7.12 5.70
CA LEU A 7 18.86 -7.24 5.27
C LEU A 7 18.68 -6.90 3.78
N PHE A 8 19.39 -5.90 3.26
CA PHE A 8 19.40 -5.58 1.84
C PHE A 8 20.03 -6.70 1.00
N PHE A 9 21.18 -7.24 1.43
CA PHE A 9 21.78 -8.41 0.77
C PHE A 9 20.93 -9.67 0.92
N LEU A 10 20.18 -9.83 2.02
CA LEU A 10 19.28 -10.96 2.24
C LEU A 10 18.07 -10.87 1.30
N SER A 11 17.46 -9.69 1.14
CA SER A 11 16.41 -9.47 0.14
C SER A 11 16.94 -9.64 -1.29
N MET A 12 18.16 -9.16 -1.58
CA MET A 12 18.81 -9.31 -2.88
C MET A 12 19.24 -10.76 -3.16
N SER A 13 19.52 -11.56 -2.12
CA SER A 13 19.82 -12.99 -2.25
C SER A 13 18.57 -13.84 -2.54
N LEU A 14 17.41 -13.45 -1.99
CA LEU A 14 16.13 -14.07 -2.32
C LEU A 14 15.76 -13.86 -3.81
N VAL A 15 16.11 -12.68 -4.34
CA VAL A 15 15.96 -12.32 -5.76
C VAL A 15 16.81 -13.23 -6.67
N THR A 16 18.03 -13.58 -6.25
CA THR A 16 18.94 -14.40 -7.08
C THR A 16 18.64 -15.91 -7.12
N GLN A 17 17.80 -16.45 -6.23
CA GLN A 17 17.55 -17.91 -6.17
C GLN A 17 16.36 -18.38 -7.04
N ALA A 18 15.65 -17.50 -7.74
CA ALA A 18 14.54 -17.87 -8.63
C ALA A 18 14.98 -18.32 -10.04
N GLY A 19 16.27 -18.51 -10.28
CA GLY A 19 16.84 -18.84 -11.59
C GLY A 19 16.73 -20.30 -12.01
N MET A 20 15.52 -20.86 -12.12
CA MET A 20 15.20 -22.02 -12.99
C MET A 20 13.69 -22.01 -13.31
N VAL A 21 13.18 -20.94 -13.94
CA VAL A 21 11.84 -20.95 -14.52
C VAL A 21 11.99 -21.16 -16.03
N TRP A 22 11.35 -22.21 -16.52
CA TRP A 22 11.31 -22.57 -17.94
C TRP A 22 10.56 -21.47 -18.70
N SER A 23 11.26 -20.70 -19.53
CA SER A 23 10.65 -19.69 -20.41
C SER A 23 9.73 -20.39 -21.43
N LYS A 24 8.54 -19.83 -21.65
CA LYS A 24 7.61 -20.30 -22.69
C LYS A 24 7.96 -19.77 -24.09
N GLY A 25 9.12 -19.13 -24.26
CA GLY A 25 9.56 -18.46 -25.48
C GLY A 25 9.31 -16.96 -25.37
N ALA A 26 10.36 -16.16 -25.61
CA ALA A 26 10.30 -14.70 -25.58
C ALA A 26 9.38 -14.16 -26.69
N GLY A 27 8.66 -13.06 -26.42
CA GLY A 27 7.87 -12.34 -27.43
C GLY A 27 6.50 -12.96 -27.78
N SER A 28 5.89 -13.71 -26.87
CA SER A 28 4.54 -14.28 -27.05
C SER A 28 3.38 -13.31 -26.74
N SER A 29 3.69 -12.07 -26.33
CA SER A 29 2.71 -11.04 -26.00
C SER A 29 2.76 -9.86 -26.99
N ALA A 30 1.62 -9.23 -27.25
CA ALA A 30 1.51 -8.05 -28.09
C ALA A 30 1.58 -6.76 -27.25
N GLY A 31 1.63 -5.59 -27.90
CA GLY A 31 1.65 -4.30 -27.22
C GLY A 31 3.00 -3.97 -26.58
N TYR A 32 4.08 -4.18 -27.34
CA TYR A 32 5.47 -3.96 -26.91
C TYR A 32 5.70 -2.55 -26.34
N ILE A 33 4.98 -1.55 -26.84
CA ILE A 33 4.93 -0.17 -26.32
C ILE A 33 4.76 -0.07 -24.80
N LEU A 34 4.07 -1.04 -24.17
CA LEU A 34 3.80 -1.06 -22.72
C LEU A 34 4.98 -1.55 -21.86
N THR A 35 6.05 -2.04 -22.47
CA THR A 35 7.24 -2.57 -21.78
C THR A 35 8.51 -1.73 -22.02
N ARG A 36 8.43 -0.77 -22.94
CA ARG A 36 9.56 0.09 -23.31
C ARG A 36 9.86 1.09 -22.20
N THR A 37 11.14 1.43 -22.06
CA THR A 37 11.62 2.46 -21.13
C THR A 37 10.93 3.79 -21.40
N VAL A 38 10.46 4.48 -20.35
CA VAL A 38 9.71 5.75 -20.48
C VAL A 38 10.48 7.00 -20.02
N SER A 39 11.71 6.84 -19.53
CA SER A 39 12.58 7.97 -19.16
C SER A 39 14.05 7.58 -19.22
N ALA A 40 14.94 8.56 -19.42
CA ALA A 40 16.38 8.28 -19.40
C ALA A 40 16.86 7.91 -17.99
N ARG A 41 16.23 8.44 -16.93
CA ARG A 41 16.50 7.97 -15.56
C ARG A 41 16.20 6.48 -15.40
N ALA A 42 15.07 6.01 -15.91
CA ALA A 42 14.72 4.59 -15.89
C ALA A 42 15.71 3.77 -16.71
N GLY A 43 16.05 4.22 -17.92
CA GLY A 43 17.04 3.57 -18.79
C GLY A 43 18.39 3.39 -18.07
N GLY A 44 18.93 4.46 -17.48
CA GLY A 44 20.18 4.40 -16.73
C GLY A 44 20.15 3.50 -15.48
N LEU A 45 18.96 3.16 -14.98
CA LEU A 45 18.73 2.26 -13.85
C LEU A 45 18.16 0.90 -14.28
N ALA A 46 18.29 0.54 -15.56
CA ALA A 46 17.82 -0.73 -16.11
C ALA A 46 16.32 -1.01 -15.86
N ASP A 47 15.49 0.05 -15.91
CA ASP A 47 14.05 0.03 -15.63
C ASP A 47 13.66 -0.38 -14.19
N ALA A 48 14.61 -0.32 -13.25
CA ALA A 48 14.37 -0.63 -11.83
C ALA A 48 13.85 0.60 -11.05
N LEU A 49 12.65 1.07 -11.39
CA LEU A 49 12.00 2.21 -10.74
C LEU A 49 10.79 1.82 -9.87
N GLY A 50 10.43 0.54 -9.77
CA GLY A 50 9.16 0.13 -9.15
C GLY A 50 9.05 0.41 -7.64
N ALA A 51 10.16 0.73 -6.96
CA ALA A 51 10.19 1.15 -5.56
C ALA A 51 10.74 2.58 -5.35
N VAL A 52 11.02 3.32 -6.42
CA VAL A 52 11.60 4.67 -6.33
C VAL A 52 10.49 5.70 -6.04
N ASN A 53 10.67 6.46 -4.97
CA ASN A 53 9.75 7.51 -4.56
C ASN A 53 9.98 8.82 -5.33
N ASN A 54 8.95 9.66 -5.35
CA ASN A 54 8.97 11.04 -5.86
C ASN A 54 9.41 11.18 -7.34
N ASP A 55 9.08 10.20 -8.18
CA ASP A 55 9.32 10.28 -9.62
C ASP A 55 8.07 9.98 -10.43
N VAL A 56 7.69 10.92 -11.30
CA VAL A 56 6.52 10.77 -12.16
C VAL A 56 6.68 9.58 -13.11
N CYS A 57 7.88 9.30 -13.61
CA CYS A 57 8.10 8.16 -14.50
C CYS A 57 7.90 6.80 -13.79
N GLY A 58 7.93 6.77 -12.46
CA GLY A 58 7.61 5.58 -11.66
C GLY A 58 6.19 5.07 -11.88
N LEU A 59 5.25 5.92 -12.34
CA LEU A 59 3.88 5.57 -12.70
C LEU A 59 3.77 4.39 -13.67
N HIS A 60 4.76 4.24 -14.55
CA HIS A 60 4.82 3.17 -15.55
C HIS A 60 5.20 1.81 -14.94
N TYR A 61 5.93 1.80 -13.83
CA TYR A 61 6.46 0.59 -13.19
C TYR A 61 5.72 0.23 -11.90
N ASN A 62 5.22 1.23 -11.16
CA ASN A 62 4.38 1.05 -9.98
C ASN A 62 3.46 2.27 -9.80
N PRO A 63 2.14 2.14 -10.03
CA PRO A 63 1.22 3.27 -9.95
C PRO A 63 1.10 3.88 -8.54
N ALA A 64 1.46 3.15 -7.46
CA ALA A 64 1.51 3.73 -6.12
C ALA A 64 2.51 4.87 -5.98
N GLY A 65 3.51 4.95 -6.87
CA GLY A 65 4.53 6.00 -6.91
C GLY A 65 3.92 7.40 -6.98
N ILE A 66 2.74 7.56 -7.58
CA ILE A 66 2.08 8.87 -7.70
C ILE A 66 1.73 9.51 -6.35
N ALA A 67 1.41 8.69 -5.35
CA ALA A 67 1.08 9.19 -4.01
C ALA A 67 2.30 9.81 -3.31
N THR A 68 3.51 9.39 -3.72
CA THR A 68 4.79 9.82 -3.16
C THR A 68 5.28 11.14 -3.76
N LEU A 69 4.67 11.62 -4.86
CA LEU A 69 5.03 12.90 -5.47
C LEU A 69 4.85 14.06 -4.49
N THR A 70 5.88 14.88 -4.32
CA THR A 70 5.84 16.07 -3.46
C THR A 70 5.53 17.34 -4.23
N SER A 71 5.75 17.36 -5.54
CA SER A 71 5.49 18.48 -6.45
C SER A 71 4.74 18.03 -7.71
N GLN A 72 4.09 18.95 -8.42
CA GLN A 72 3.65 18.66 -9.78
C GLN A 72 4.90 18.32 -10.61
N GLN A 73 4.80 17.30 -11.46
CA GLN A 73 5.92 16.86 -12.29
C GLN A 73 5.40 16.53 -13.68
N ILE A 74 6.13 16.95 -14.70
CA ILE A 74 5.97 16.48 -16.08
C ILE A 74 7.30 15.93 -16.56
N SER A 75 7.25 14.83 -17.31
CA SER A 75 8.40 14.28 -18.01
C SER A 75 8.03 14.02 -19.46
N LEU A 76 8.90 14.47 -20.36
CA LEU A 76 8.87 14.14 -21.78
C LEU A 76 10.13 13.34 -22.08
N MET A 77 9.97 12.20 -22.73
CA MET A 77 11.07 11.37 -23.20
C MET A 77 10.93 11.14 -24.70
N SER A 78 12.06 11.15 -25.39
CA SER A 78 12.18 10.66 -26.75
C SER A 78 13.36 9.69 -26.87
N ASN A 79 13.12 8.60 -27.57
CA ASN A 79 14.10 7.61 -27.98
C ASN A 79 13.93 7.40 -29.48
N ARG A 80 15.04 7.39 -30.20
CA ARG A 80 15.09 7.01 -31.62
C ARG A 80 15.98 5.79 -31.72
N GLY A 81 15.43 4.67 -32.15
CA GLY A 81 16.21 3.46 -32.35
C GLY A 81 16.86 3.43 -33.73
N ILE A 82 17.52 2.31 -34.03
CA ILE A 82 18.42 2.18 -35.19
C ILE A 82 17.64 1.96 -36.49
N ALA A 83 16.41 1.46 -36.43
CA ALA A 83 15.55 1.24 -37.60
C ALA A 83 14.69 2.46 -37.95
N ASP A 84 15.14 3.66 -37.56
CA ASP A 84 14.36 4.89 -37.59
C ASP A 84 13.02 4.81 -36.82
N ASP A 85 12.89 3.86 -35.89
CA ASP A 85 11.77 3.82 -34.98
C ASP A 85 11.82 4.98 -34.00
N ASN A 86 10.65 5.51 -33.66
CA ASN A 86 10.50 6.67 -32.80
C ASN A 86 9.56 6.33 -31.64
N PHE A 87 10.04 6.56 -30.43
CA PHE A 87 9.29 6.35 -29.22
C PHE A 87 9.25 7.64 -28.40
N ILE A 88 8.04 8.04 -28.01
CA ILE A 88 7.81 9.26 -27.23
C ILE A 88 6.93 8.90 -26.04
N ALA A 89 7.34 9.35 -24.85
CA ALA A 89 6.52 9.24 -23.65
C ALA A 89 6.34 10.62 -23.01
N LEU A 90 5.10 10.99 -22.72
CA LEU A 90 4.72 12.17 -21.95
C LEU A 90 3.96 11.72 -20.71
N ILE A 91 4.47 12.05 -19.54
CA ILE A 91 3.87 11.65 -18.26
C ILE A 91 3.75 12.87 -17.36
N TYR A 92 2.56 13.10 -16.83
CA TYR A 92 2.26 14.18 -15.90
C TYR A 92 1.67 13.62 -14.60
N GLY A 93 2.12 14.17 -13.48
CA GLY A 93 1.65 13.84 -12.14
C GLY A 93 1.29 15.10 -11.36
N HIS A 94 0.09 15.12 -10.82
CA HIS A 94 -0.42 16.17 -9.95
C HIS A 94 -0.62 15.61 -8.53
N PRO A 95 0.27 15.91 -7.58
CA PRO A 95 0.08 15.49 -6.21
C PRO A 95 -1.07 16.27 -5.56
N SER A 96 -1.81 15.59 -4.71
CA SER A 96 -2.86 16.19 -3.88
C SER A 96 -2.90 15.47 -2.53
N GLU A 97 -3.34 16.15 -1.48
CA GLU A 97 -3.40 15.60 -0.13
C GLU A 97 -4.35 14.41 0.00
N LYS A 98 -5.44 14.40 -0.78
CA LYS A 98 -6.49 13.37 -0.68
C LYS A 98 -6.30 12.25 -1.70
N LEU A 99 -5.94 12.61 -2.93
CA LEU A 99 -5.86 11.71 -4.07
C LEU A 99 -4.99 12.36 -5.14
N SER A 100 -3.82 11.80 -5.39
CA SER A 100 -2.92 12.25 -6.46
C SER A 100 -3.41 11.70 -7.80
N LEU A 101 -3.31 12.50 -8.85
CA LEU A 101 -3.82 12.20 -10.19
C LEU A 101 -2.70 12.29 -11.22
N GLY A 102 -2.73 11.45 -12.23
CA GLY A 102 -1.72 11.43 -13.28
C GLY A 102 -2.30 11.08 -14.64
N VAL A 103 -1.59 11.50 -15.67
CA VAL A 103 -1.92 11.23 -17.07
C VAL A 103 -0.65 10.81 -17.77
N SER A 104 -0.75 9.81 -18.64
CA SER A 104 0.34 9.38 -19.51
C SER A 104 -0.14 9.24 -20.95
N VAL A 105 0.72 9.62 -21.89
CA VAL A 105 0.55 9.35 -23.32
C VAL A 105 1.87 8.82 -23.83
N ILE A 106 1.85 7.64 -24.43
CA ILE A 106 3.00 6.99 -25.03
C ILE A 106 2.68 6.74 -26.49
N TYR A 107 3.62 7.07 -27.36
CA TYR A 107 3.52 6.89 -28.80
C TYR A 107 4.72 6.10 -29.29
N TYR A 108 4.46 5.17 -30.20
CA TYR A 108 5.49 4.39 -30.87
C TYR A 108 5.20 4.32 -32.37
N ASP A 109 6.24 4.55 -33.16
CA ASP A 109 6.28 4.36 -34.61
C ASP A 109 7.45 3.42 -34.90
N ALA A 110 7.16 2.23 -35.43
CA ALA A 110 8.19 1.24 -35.76
C ALA A 110 8.91 1.54 -37.09
N GLY A 111 8.62 2.68 -37.72
CA GLY A 111 9.16 3.06 -39.00
C GLY A 111 8.43 2.39 -40.16
N THR A 112 9.14 2.22 -41.27
CA THR A 112 8.58 1.67 -42.51
C THR A 112 9.14 0.30 -42.83
N LEU A 113 8.28 -0.61 -43.29
CA LEU A 113 8.72 -1.83 -43.96
C LEU A 113 8.66 -1.66 -45.48
N GLU A 114 9.60 -2.31 -46.15
CA GLU A 114 9.57 -2.48 -47.58
C GLU A 114 9.16 -3.91 -47.91
N PHE A 115 8.22 -4.07 -48.83
CA PHE A 115 7.80 -5.39 -49.32
C PHE A 115 7.49 -5.35 -50.81
N TYR A 116 7.65 -6.48 -51.46
CA TYR A 116 7.21 -6.67 -52.84
C TYR A 116 5.76 -7.14 -52.85
N ASP A 117 4.90 -6.44 -53.57
CA ASP A 117 3.53 -6.90 -53.79
C ASP A 117 3.48 -8.10 -54.75
N SER A 118 2.29 -8.64 -54.98
CA SER A 118 2.07 -9.79 -55.88
C SER A 118 2.53 -9.56 -57.32
N ASN A 119 2.72 -8.28 -57.73
CA ASN A 119 3.22 -7.89 -59.04
C ASN A 119 4.72 -7.58 -59.03
N LEU A 120 5.44 -7.93 -57.96
CA LEU A 120 6.86 -7.63 -57.76
C LEU A 120 7.17 -6.13 -57.76
N ILE A 121 6.19 -5.29 -57.39
CA ILE A 121 6.39 -3.85 -57.21
C ILE A 121 6.77 -3.59 -55.75
N LEU A 122 7.88 -2.88 -55.54
CA LEU A 122 8.31 -2.45 -54.22
C LEU A 122 7.28 -1.45 -53.65
N ARG A 123 6.75 -1.77 -52.47
CA ARG A 123 5.85 -0.92 -51.69
C ARG A 123 6.52 -0.61 -50.36
N THR A 124 6.32 0.62 -49.89
CA THR A 124 6.73 1.07 -48.57
C THR A 124 5.49 1.40 -47.76
N LYS A 125 5.34 0.80 -46.58
CA LYS A 125 4.26 1.06 -45.64
C LYS A 125 4.81 1.23 -44.23
N CYS A 126 4.14 1.99 -43.39
CA CYS A 126 4.44 2.00 -41.96
C CYS A 126 4.19 0.61 -41.34
N ALA A 127 5.15 0.12 -40.56
CA ALA A 127 5.10 -1.21 -39.97
C ALA A 127 4.11 -1.30 -38.83
N GLU A 128 4.22 -0.37 -37.87
CA GLU A 128 3.41 -0.36 -36.67
C GLU A 128 3.32 1.06 -36.11
N LYS A 129 2.11 1.44 -35.71
CA LYS A 129 1.86 2.66 -34.94
C LYS A 129 0.99 2.35 -33.74
N ASP A 130 1.54 2.65 -32.58
CA ASP A 130 0.91 2.39 -31.30
C ASP A 130 0.73 3.68 -30.50
N VAL A 131 -0.42 3.79 -29.85
CA VAL A 131 -0.73 4.86 -28.89
C VAL A 131 -1.26 4.22 -27.63
N SER A 132 -0.64 4.54 -26.50
CA SER A 132 -1.17 4.24 -25.18
C SER A 132 -1.52 5.53 -24.44
N ALA A 133 -2.73 5.61 -23.91
CA ALA A 133 -3.17 6.68 -23.02
C ALA A 133 -3.53 6.09 -21.66
N GLY A 134 -3.06 6.72 -20.58
CA GLY A 134 -3.25 6.24 -19.22
C GLY A 134 -3.75 7.33 -18.28
N LEU A 135 -4.67 6.96 -17.40
CA LEU A 135 -5.09 7.75 -16.24
C LEU A 135 -4.63 7.05 -14.97
N SER A 136 -4.04 7.80 -14.05
CA SER A 136 -3.44 7.27 -12.83
C SER A 136 -4.05 7.93 -11.61
N ILE A 137 -4.31 7.12 -10.58
CA ILE A 137 -4.74 7.59 -9.27
C ILE A 137 -3.88 6.94 -8.19
N GLY A 138 -3.62 7.68 -7.11
CA GLY A 138 -2.96 7.08 -5.96
C GLY A 138 -3.08 7.89 -4.69
N LYS A 139 -2.94 7.19 -3.57
CA LYS A 139 -3.17 7.73 -2.25
C LYS A 139 -2.30 7.03 -1.21
N THR A 140 -1.88 7.79 -0.20
CA THR A 140 -1.33 7.24 1.04
C THR A 140 -2.47 6.62 1.86
N VAL A 141 -2.41 5.30 2.08
CA VAL A 141 -3.49 4.53 2.73
C VAL A 141 -3.24 4.32 4.22
N ALA A 142 -1.97 4.27 4.65
CA ALA A 142 -1.55 4.22 6.05
C ALA A 142 -0.18 4.88 6.20
N GLN A 143 0.35 5.01 7.42
CA GLN A 143 1.71 5.50 7.61
C GLN A 143 2.72 4.68 6.78
N ASN A 144 3.42 5.39 5.90
CA ASN A 144 4.39 4.86 4.95
C ASN A 144 3.88 3.85 3.91
N LEU A 145 2.57 3.60 3.83
CA LEU A 145 1.96 2.71 2.84
C LEU A 145 1.17 3.52 1.82
N HIS A 146 1.53 3.35 0.55
CA HIS A 146 0.90 4.00 -0.58
C HIS A 146 0.31 2.95 -1.52
N ALA A 147 -0.86 3.28 -2.08
CA ALA A 147 -1.52 2.46 -3.09
C ALA A 147 -1.85 3.33 -4.31
N GLY A 148 -1.86 2.71 -5.48
CA GLY A 148 -2.26 3.38 -6.72
C GLY A 148 -2.74 2.40 -7.77
N GLY A 149 -3.39 2.95 -8.79
CA GLY A 149 -3.82 2.20 -9.96
C GLY A 149 -3.82 3.06 -11.21
N ASN A 150 -3.67 2.40 -12.36
CA ASN A 150 -3.79 3.01 -13.67
C ASN A 150 -4.93 2.36 -14.45
N LEU A 151 -5.61 3.15 -15.28
CA LEU A 151 -6.45 2.68 -16.38
C LEU A 151 -5.76 3.08 -17.69
N LYS A 152 -5.46 2.11 -18.54
CA LYS A 152 -4.77 2.28 -19.81
C LYS A 152 -5.68 1.88 -20.98
N PHE A 153 -5.67 2.71 -22.01
CA PHE A 153 -6.21 2.40 -23.32
C PHE A 153 -5.04 2.29 -24.30
N LEU A 154 -5.01 1.21 -25.07
CA LEU A 154 -4.01 0.94 -26.10
C LEU A 154 -4.71 0.85 -27.45
N SER A 155 -4.15 1.50 -28.46
CA SER A 155 -4.50 1.34 -29.86
C SER A 155 -3.24 0.99 -30.63
N SER A 156 -3.29 -0.09 -31.38
CA SER A 156 -2.17 -0.55 -32.23
C SER A 156 -2.65 -0.74 -33.66
N THR A 157 -1.91 -0.18 -34.61
CA THR A 157 -2.18 -0.33 -36.04
C THR A 157 -0.97 -0.96 -36.74
N LEU A 158 -1.18 -2.14 -37.31
CA LEU A 158 -0.18 -2.87 -38.10
C LEU A 158 -0.38 -2.63 -39.59
N VAL A 159 0.72 -2.40 -40.32
CA VAL A 159 0.78 -2.28 -41.79
C VAL A 159 -0.27 -1.29 -42.35
N GLU A 160 -0.54 -0.23 -41.59
CA GLU A 160 -1.49 0.87 -41.85
C GLU A 160 -2.98 0.50 -41.93
N ASP A 161 -3.37 -0.78 -41.92
CA ASP A 161 -4.75 -1.20 -42.18
C ASP A 161 -5.36 -2.16 -41.15
N LYS A 162 -4.59 -2.70 -40.20
CA LYS A 162 -5.09 -3.55 -39.12
C LYS A 162 -5.00 -2.84 -37.79
N THR A 163 -6.12 -2.29 -37.32
CA THR A 163 -6.19 -1.65 -36.00
C THR A 163 -6.85 -2.58 -34.97
N ALA A 164 -6.19 -2.72 -33.83
CA ALA A 164 -6.70 -3.38 -32.63
C ALA A 164 -6.63 -2.43 -31.43
N THR A 165 -7.56 -2.58 -30.49
CA THR A 165 -7.57 -1.81 -29.25
C THR A 165 -7.63 -2.72 -28.04
N ALA A 166 -7.08 -2.26 -26.93
CA ALA A 166 -7.10 -2.98 -25.66
C ALA A 166 -7.32 -2.02 -24.49
N LEU A 167 -7.98 -2.52 -23.46
CA LEU A 167 -8.04 -1.87 -22.15
C LEU A 167 -7.22 -2.67 -21.16
N ALA A 168 -6.50 -1.99 -20.29
CA ALA A 168 -5.73 -2.60 -19.22
C ALA A 168 -5.81 -1.79 -17.92
N ILE A 169 -5.61 -2.49 -16.81
CA ILE A 169 -5.44 -1.88 -15.51
C ILE A 169 -4.07 -2.23 -14.93
N ASP A 170 -3.54 -1.31 -14.13
CA ASP A 170 -2.40 -1.56 -13.26
C ASP A 170 -2.81 -1.33 -11.81
N LEU A 171 -2.20 -2.07 -10.89
CA LEU A 171 -2.34 -1.89 -9.45
C LEU A 171 -0.97 -1.92 -8.80
N GLY A 172 -0.78 -1.14 -7.75
CA GLY A 172 0.52 -0.99 -7.10
C GLY A 172 0.42 -0.67 -5.63
N LEU A 173 1.41 -1.13 -4.89
CA LEU A 173 1.68 -0.83 -3.49
C LEU A 173 3.13 -0.39 -3.33
N LEU A 174 3.36 0.58 -2.45
CA LEU A 174 4.69 1.03 -2.00
C LEU A 174 4.69 1.15 -0.49
N TYR A 175 5.68 0.54 0.15
CA TYR A 175 5.86 0.61 1.59
C TYR A 175 7.25 1.16 1.93
N SER A 176 7.29 2.33 2.57
CA SER A 176 8.54 2.98 3.00
C SER A 176 8.88 2.55 4.44
N ILE A 177 10.08 2.02 4.63
CA ILE A 177 10.60 1.53 5.90
C ILE A 177 11.63 2.53 6.43
N ASN A 178 11.62 2.76 7.74
CA ASN A 178 12.54 3.67 8.40
C ASN A 178 14.01 3.35 8.08
N GLY A 179 14.74 4.39 7.68
CA GLY A 179 16.16 4.30 7.31
C GLY A 179 16.42 4.16 5.82
N GLY A 180 15.50 4.59 4.96
CA GLY A 180 15.72 4.79 3.52
C GLY A 180 15.39 3.60 2.62
N LEU A 181 14.75 2.56 3.16
CA LEU A 181 14.36 1.36 2.41
C LEU A 181 12.91 1.48 1.95
N THR A 182 12.62 1.23 0.69
CA THR A 182 11.27 1.17 0.13
C THR A 182 11.06 -0.16 -0.55
N LEU A 183 9.91 -0.79 -0.31
CA LEU A 183 9.47 -1.99 -0.99
C LEU A 183 8.31 -1.66 -1.93
N GLY A 184 8.30 -2.25 -3.12
CA GLY A 184 7.24 -2.10 -4.10
C GLY A 184 6.70 -3.44 -4.56
N LEU A 185 5.40 -3.49 -4.83
CA LEU A 185 4.72 -4.60 -5.48
C LEU A 185 3.73 -4.03 -6.48
N SER A 186 3.76 -4.48 -7.73
CA SER A 186 2.79 -4.05 -8.74
C SER A 186 2.36 -5.19 -9.67
N GLY A 187 1.12 -5.10 -10.14
CA GLY A 187 0.60 -5.88 -11.26
C GLY A 187 0.26 -4.91 -12.39
N LEU A 188 0.89 -5.10 -13.55
CA LEU A 188 0.82 -4.18 -14.69
C LEU A 188 0.17 -4.87 -15.89
N ASN A 189 -0.50 -4.08 -16.73
CA ASN A 189 -1.04 -4.46 -18.03
C ASN A 189 -2.01 -5.66 -17.96
N ILE A 190 -2.88 -5.71 -16.94
CA ILE A 190 -3.92 -6.75 -16.80
C ILE A 190 -5.12 -6.30 -17.64
N GLY A 191 -5.44 -7.00 -18.74
CA GLY A 191 -6.38 -6.47 -19.72
C GLY A 191 -6.87 -7.41 -20.81
N SER A 192 -7.57 -6.86 -21.80
CA SER A 192 -8.34 -7.58 -22.82
C SER A 192 -7.52 -8.23 -23.95
N GLY A 193 -6.23 -7.90 -24.09
CA GLY A 193 -5.43 -8.29 -25.27
C GLY A 193 -5.77 -7.47 -26.52
N LEU A 194 -4.98 -7.65 -27.58
CA LEU A 194 -5.14 -7.04 -28.90
C LEU A 194 -5.67 -8.08 -29.89
N LYS A 195 -6.74 -7.76 -30.61
CA LYS A 195 -7.32 -8.62 -31.65
C LYS A 195 -7.38 -7.89 -32.98
N TYR A 196 -6.49 -8.25 -33.91
CA TYR A 196 -6.41 -7.61 -35.23
C TYR A 196 -7.37 -8.21 -36.25
N ILE A 197 -7.58 -9.53 -36.22
CA ILE A 197 -8.44 -10.24 -37.18
C ILE A 197 -9.30 -11.31 -36.47
N LYS A 198 -8.67 -12.38 -35.98
CA LYS A 198 -9.37 -13.54 -35.39
C LYS A 198 -8.87 -13.87 -33.99
N GLU A 199 -7.57 -14.09 -33.85
CA GLU A 199 -6.91 -14.39 -32.58
C GLU A 199 -6.71 -13.13 -31.75
N THR A 200 -6.73 -13.32 -30.43
CA THR A 200 -6.43 -12.26 -29.46
C THR A 200 -5.06 -12.53 -28.87
N ASP A 201 -4.13 -11.61 -29.12
CA ASP A 201 -2.80 -11.65 -28.54
C ASP A 201 -2.84 -10.99 -27.14
N PRO A 202 -2.34 -11.67 -26.09
CA PRO A 202 -2.40 -11.13 -24.75
C PRO A 202 -1.44 -9.94 -24.58
N LEU A 203 -1.79 -9.02 -23.67
CA LEU A 203 -0.91 -7.91 -23.28
C LEU A 203 0.30 -8.41 -22.46
N PRO A 204 1.37 -7.62 -22.26
CA PRO A 204 2.53 -8.02 -21.47
C PRO A 204 2.22 -7.85 -19.97
N THR A 205 1.30 -8.69 -19.47
CA THR A 205 0.90 -8.69 -18.07
C THR A 205 2.10 -9.02 -17.21
N THR A 206 2.44 -8.11 -16.30
CA THR A 206 3.69 -8.19 -15.53
C THR A 206 3.37 -8.15 -14.03
N ILE A 207 3.93 -9.07 -13.27
CA ILE A 207 3.99 -8.97 -11.81
C ILE A 207 5.40 -8.51 -11.46
N ARG A 208 5.51 -7.44 -10.65
CA ARG A 208 6.80 -6.84 -10.31
C ARG A 208 6.96 -6.71 -8.80
N GLY A 209 8.08 -7.22 -8.29
CA GLY A 209 8.58 -6.94 -6.94
C GLY A 209 9.77 -6.01 -7.02
N SER A 210 9.83 -5.03 -6.11
CA SER A 210 10.81 -3.92 -6.20
C SER A 210 11.38 -3.56 -4.84
N VAL A 211 12.64 -3.12 -4.82
CA VAL A 211 13.31 -2.57 -3.66
C VAL A 211 14.12 -1.33 -4.04
N ALA A 212 14.06 -0.30 -3.21
CA ALA A 212 14.90 0.89 -3.30
C ALA A 212 15.54 1.15 -1.94
N TYR A 213 16.83 1.47 -1.91
CA TYR A 213 17.55 1.76 -0.68
C TYR A 213 18.44 2.98 -0.83
N HIS A 214 18.07 4.08 -0.16
CA HIS A 214 18.94 5.23 0.03
C HIS A 214 19.99 4.89 1.09
N LEU A 215 21.18 4.46 0.64
CA LEU A 215 22.30 4.16 1.53
C LEU A 215 22.84 5.46 2.17
N THR A 216 22.84 6.54 1.40
CA THR A 216 23.08 7.91 1.85
C THR A 216 22.11 8.85 1.14
N ASN A 217 22.15 10.15 1.46
CA ASN A 217 21.37 11.14 0.71
C ASN A 217 21.81 11.26 -0.76
N GLN A 218 23.01 10.80 -1.10
CA GLN A 218 23.56 10.86 -2.47
C GLN A 218 23.46 9.53 -3.21
N LEU A 219 23.35 8.40 -2.51
CA LEU A 219 23.48 7.08 -3.11
C LEU A 219 22.20 6.26 -2.94
N LEU A 220 21.56 5.96 -4.07
CA LEU A 220 20.37 5.13 -4.18
C LEU A 220 20.74 3.81 -4.87
N LEU A 221 20.37 2.70 -4.24
CA LEU A 221 20.43 1.36 -4.82
C LEU A 221 19.02 0.89 -5.13
N VAL A 222 18.83 0.23 -6.27
CA VAL A 222 17.53 -0.30 -6.70
C VAL A 222 17.65 -1.73 -7.21
N GLY A 223 16.57 -2.49 -7.05
CA GLY A 223 16.44 -3.82 -7.61
C GLY A 223 14.98 -4.14 -7.90
N ASP A 224 14.71 -4.68 -9.09
CA ASP A 224 13.37 -5.05 -9.53
C ASP A 224 13.40 -6.47 -10.12
N ASP A 225 12.38 -7.26 -9.78
CA ASP A 225 12.09 -8.54 -10.41
C ASP A 225 10.77 -8.42 -11.17
N SER A 226 10.84 -8.53 -12.50
CA SER A 226 9.66 -8.47 -13.36
C SER A 226 9.34 -9.84 -13.94
N TYR A 227 8.19 -10.41 -13.60
CA TYR A 227 7.71 -11.65 -14.17
C TYR A 227 6.63 -11.36 -15.23
N LEU A 228 6.98 -11.57 -16.50
CA LEU A 228 6.08 -11.44 -17.65
C LEU A 228 5.23 -12.70 -17.74
N VAL A 229 3.99 -12.61 -17.27
CA VAL A 229 3.10 -13.75 -17.01
C VAL A 229 2.82 -14.55 -18.28
N ASN A 230 2.57 -13.86 -19.39
CA ASN A 230 2.19 -14.49 -20.66
C ASN A 230 3.39 -15.07 -21.42
N GLU A 231 4.60 -14.59 -21.12
CA GLU A 231 5.87 -15.07 -21.70
C GLU A 231 6.56 -16.12 -20.80
N GLY A 232 6.15 -16.21 -19.54
CA GLY A 232 6.78 -17.08 -18.54
C GLY A 232 8.24 -16.68 -18.27
N GLN A 233 8.57 -15.40 -18.42
CA GLN A 233 9.92 -14.88 -18.35
C GLN A 233 10.12 -14.03 -17.09
N LEU A 234 11.17 -14.33 -16.34
CA LEU A 234 11.64 -13.49 -15.24
C LEU A 234 12.75 -12.58 -15.76
N VAL A 235 12.61 -11.28 -15.52
CA VAL A 235 13.57 -10.24 -15.90
C VAL A 235 14.00 -9.48 -14.64
N PRO A 236 15.03 -9.95 -13.92
CA PRO A 236 15.64 -9.21 -12.84
C PRO A 236 16.41 -7.98 -13.37
N ALA A 237 16.46 -6.92 -12.58
CA ALA A 237 17.25 -5.74 -12.85
C ALA A 237 17.81 -5.15 -11.56
N VAL A 238 19.01 -4.60 -11.62
CA VAL A 238 19.64 -3.86 -10.51
C VAL A 238 20.19 -2.55 -11.01
N GLY A 239 20.21 -1.53 -10.15
CA GLY A 239 20.67 -0.20 -10.50
C GLY A 239 21.24 0.58 -9.32
N CYS A 240 22.02 1.59 -9.64
CA CYS A 240 22.66 2.50 -8.71
C CYS A 240 22.60 3.92 -9.28
N GLU A 241 22.17 4.86 -8.46
CA GLU A 241 22.18 6.30 -8.75
C GLU A 241 23.04 7.02 -7.70
N TYR A 242 24.00 7.81 -8.17
CA TYR A 242 24.83 8.68 -7.34
C TYR A 242 24.58 10.14 -7.71
N GLU A 243 24.19 10.94 -6.73
CA GLU A 243 23.94 12.38 -6.85
C GLU A 243 25.16 13.18 -6.40
N PHE A 244 25.64 14.05 -7.28
CA PHE A 244 26.74 14.96 -7.04
C PHE A 244 26.34 16.39 -7.46
N ASN A 245 25.89 17.18 -6.48
CA ASN A 245 25.42 18.55 -6.67
C ASN A 245 24.24 18.62 -7.66
N MET A 246 24.49 19.09 -8.89
CA MET A 246 23.47 19.19 -9.94
C MET A 246 23.50 18.01 -10.92
N PHE A 247 24.43 17.07 -10.73
CA PHE A 247 24.62 15.94 -11.62
C PHE A 247 24.18 14.64 -10.95
N HIS A 248 23.64 13.73 -11.74
CA HIS A 248 23.29 12.38 -11.33
C HIS A 248 23.99 11.39 -12.26
N ILE A 249 24.73 10.44 -11.70
CA ILE A 249 25.36 9.36 -12.47
C ILE A 249 24.61 8.08 -12.13
N ARG A 250 24.24 7.33 -13.17
CA ARG A 250 23.43 6.11 -13.04
C ARG A 250 24.10 4.98 -13.77
N THR A 251 24.02 3.80 -13.17
CA THR A 251 24.33 2.56 -13.85
C THR A 251 23.35 1.48 -13.43
N GLY A 252 23.02 0.58 -14.36
CA GLY A 252 22.14 -0.55 -14.09
C GLY A 252 22.47 -1.73 -14.96
N TYR A 253 22.02 -2.91 -14.55
CA TYR A 253 22.17 -4.13 -15.31
C TYR A 253 20.84 -4.87 -15.36
N LYS A 254 20.39 -5.20 -16.58
CA LYS A 254 19.16 -5.97 -16.81
C LYS A 254 19.53 -7.42 -17.13
N PHE A 255 18.97 -8.36 -16.38
CA PHE A 255 19.16 -9.79 -16.57
C PHE A 255 17.98 -10.33 -17.39
N SER A 256 18.07 -10.27 -18.72
CA SER A 256 17.07 -10.83 -19.64
C SER A 256 17.75 -11.75 -20.64
N SER A 257 17.13 -12.86 -21.06
CA SER A 257 17.70 -13.73 -22.12
C SER A 257 17.95 -12.98 -23.43
N ASP A 258 17.12 -11.98 -23.72
CA ASP A 258 17.09 -11.30 -25.02
C ASP A 258 17.81 -9.95 -24.99
N THR A 259 17.97 -9.36 -23.80
CA THR A 259 18.50 -8.00 -23.59
C THR A 259 19.35 -7.92 -22.32
N GLN A 260 20.30 -8.85 -22.15
CA GLN A 260 21.37 -8.66 -21.16
C GLN A 260 22.14 -7.41 -21.53
N GLY A 261 22.22 -6.46 -20.61
CA GLY A 261 22.88 -5.20 -20.91
C GLY A 261 23.22 -4.33 -19.74
N LEU A 262 24.40 -3.71 -19.85
CA LEU A 262 24.83 -2.61 -18.99
C LEU A 262 24.13 -1.34 -19.45
N ASN A 263 23.56 -0.60 -18.52
CA ASN A 263 22.95 0.69 -18.77
C ASN A 263 23.74 1.76 -18.02
N ILE A 264 23.94 2.90 -18.68
CA ILE A 264 24.63 4.06 -18.12
C ILE A 264 23.75 5.28 -18.36
N GLY A 265 23.63 6.14 -17.36
CA GLY A 265 22.87 7.37 -17.48
C GLY A 265 23.58 8.54 -16.79
N ILE A 266 23.37 9.73 -17.35
CA ILE A 266 23.76 11.00 -16.73
C ILE A 266 22.54 11.91 -16.68
N GLY A 267 22.35 12.55 -15.54
CA GLY A 267 21.30 13.52 -15.29
C GLY A 267 21.90 14.86 -14.89
N PHE A 268 21.22 15.93 -15.25
CA PHE A 268 21.51 17.28 -14.84
C PHE A 268 20.23 17.93 -14.33
N ASN A 269 20.22 18.34 -13.06
CA ASN A 269 19.08 18.98 -12.41
C ASN A 269 19.47 20.39 -11.93
N ARG A 270 18.72 21.40 -12.38
CA ARG A 270 18.87 22.78 -11.92
C ARG A 270 17.52 23.34 -11.52
N LYS A 271 17.33 23.55 -10.21
CA LYS A 271 16.07 23.99 -9.61
C LYS A 271 14.93 23.04 -10.00
N ASN A 272 14.03 23.52 -10.85
CA ASN A 272 12.77 22.90 -11.24
C ASN A 272 12.87 22.17 -12.57
N PHE A 273 14.04 22.17 -13.22
CA PHE A 273 14.26 21.61 -14.54
C PHE A 273 15.35 20.54 -14.50
N GLY A 274 15.14 19.46 -15.24
CA GLY A 274 16.04 18.32 -15.36
C GLY A 274 16.20 17.89 -16.80
N VAL A 275 17.42 17.48 -17.16
CA VAL A 275 17.73 16.81 -18.43
C VAL A 275 18.45 15.53 -18.08
N ASP A 276 17.97 14.41 -18.59
CA ASP A 276 18.59 13.11 -18.41
C ASP A 276 18.89 12.50 -19.78
N TYR A 277 20.04 11.84 -19.86
CA TYR A 277 20.47 11.04 -21.00
C TYR A 277 20.84 9.64 -20.51
N ALA A 278 20.45 8.62 -21.25
CA ALA A 278 20.82 7.25 -20.97
C ALA A 278 21.17 6.50 -22.24
N PHE A 279 22.03 5.50 -22.03
CA PHE A 279 22.60 4.67 -23.04
C PHE A 279 22.62 3.22 -22.55
N GLY A 280 21.90 2.36 -23.27
CA GLY A 280 21.86 0.91 -23.01
C GLY A 280 22.82 0.16 -23.92
N LEU A 281 23.74 -0.59 -23.34
CA LEU A 281 24.63 -1.53 -24.02
C LEU A 281 23.98 -2.92 -23.98
N VAL A 282 23.16 -3.27 -24.97
CA VAL A 282 22.61 -4.63 -25.11
C VAL A 282 23.48 -5.51 -26.00
N ASN A 283 23.56 -6.80 -25.67
CA ASN A 283 24.38 -7.78 -26.39
C ASN A 283 23.88 -8.11 -27.81
N SER A 284 22.63 -7.76 -28.15
CA SER A 284 22.03 -7.99 -29.45
C SER A 284 21.59 -6.66 -30.08
N LEU A 285 22.42 -6.14 -30.98
CA LEU A 285 22.13 -5.14 -32.02
C LEU A 285 21.08 -4.05 -31.65
N SER A 286 21.35 -3.22 -30.64
CA SER A 286 20.77 -1.87 -30.54
C SER A 286 21.39 -1.06 -29.42
N ASN A 287 22.18 -0.04 -29.73
CA ASN A 287 22.55 0.97 -28.73
C ASN A 287 21.38 1.96 -28.60
N GLU A 288 20.55 1.83 -27.58
CA GLU A 288 19.40 2.72 -27.38
C GLU A 288 19.83 4.04 -26.73
N HIS A 289 19.56 5.14 -27.41
CA HIS A 289 19.80 6.49 -26.93
C HIS A 289 18.49 7.12 -26.44
N THR A 290 18.41 7.37 -25.14
CA THR A 290 17.21 7.91 -24.49
C THR A 290 17.50 9.28 -23.92
N ILE A 291 16.70 10.29 -24.32
CA ILE A 291 16.77 11.64 -23.77
C ILE A 291 15.44 11.95 -23.08
N SER A 292 15.48 12.45 -21.85
CA SER A 292 14.28 12.95 -21.18
C SER A 292 14.47 14.34 -20.59
N LEU A 293 13.42 15.15 -20.71
CA LEU A 293 13.26 16.43 -20.06
C LEU A 293 12.28 16.26 -18.90
N LYS A 294 12.61 16.86 -17.76
CA LYS A 294 11.75 16.86 -16.57
C LYS A 294 11.54 18.29 -16.10
N MET A 295 10.32 18.59 -15.71
CA MET A 295 10.00 19.83 -15.00
C MET A 295 9.16 19.52 -13.77
N ALA A 296 9.51 20.12 -12.64
CA ALA A 296 8.84 19.97 -11.37
C ALA A 296 8.46 21.34 -10.83
N TRP A 297 7.22 21.55 -10.39
CA TRP A 297 6.78 22.83 -9.84
C TRP A 297 5.72 22.66 -8.78
N GLY A 298 5.47 23.75 -8.05
CA GLY A 298 4.63 23.73 -6.86
C GLY A 298 5.14 22.75 -5.81
N GLY A 299 4.29 22.41 -4.86
CA GLY A 299 4.64 21.44 -3.84
C GLY A 299 3.65 21.37 -2.71
N ILE A 300 3.40 20.17 -2.22
CA ILE A 300 2.74 19.94 -0.94
C ILE A 300 3.85 19.61 0.04
N PRO A 301 4.10 20.43 1.07
CA PRO A 301 5.17 20.15 2.02
C PRO A 301 5.00 18.75 2.62
N GLU A 302 6.08 17.97 2.64
CA GLU A 302 6.10 16.60 3.16
C GLU A 302 5.58 16.53 4.61
N SER A 303 5.86 17.58 5.39
CA SER A 303 5.36 17.78 6.76
C SER A 303 3.83 17.90 6.87
N VAL A 304 3.12 18.33 5.83
CA VAL A 304 1.66 18.41 5.80
C VAL A 304 1.05 17.03 5.54
N LYS A 305 1.69 16.22 4.68
CA LYS A 305 1.27 14.82 4.46
C LYS A 305 1.48 13.98 5.72
N GLU A 306 2.66 14.06 6.35
CA GLU A 306 2.95 13.31 7.58
C GLU A 306 2.08 13.76 8.76
N LYS A 307 1.97 15.07 9.04
CA LYS A 307 1.13 15.57 10.15
C LYS A 307 -0.32 15.14 10.02
N LYS A 308 -0.85 15.08 8.79
CA LYS A 308 -2.25 14.72 8.53
C LYS A 308 -2.49 13.23 8.49
N VAL A 309 -1.54 12.40 8.03
CA VAL A 309 -1.61 10.93 8.22
C VAL A 309 -1.55 10.61 9.71
N ILE A 310 -0.64 11.26 10.44
CA ILE A 310 -0.59 11.17 11.90
C ILE A 310 -1.90 11.68 12.52
N GLU A 311 -2.55 12.72 11.99
CA GLU A 311 -3.87 13.18 12.44
C GLU A 311 -5.02 12.23 12.05
N ILE A 312 -4.92 11.53 10.93
CA ILE A 312 -5.88 10.49 10.48
C ILE A 312 -5.74 9.24 11.35
N GLU A 313 -4.52 8.83 11.70
CA GLU A 313 -4.25 7.72 12.63
C GLU A 313 -4.52 8.09 14.09
N LYS A 314 -4.27 9.36 14.49
CA LYS A 314 -4.61 9.87 15.83
C LYS A 314 -6.06 10.25 16.00
N LYS A 315 -6.82 10.40 14.92
CA LYS A 315 -8.28 10.40 15.03
C LYS A 315 -8.66 9.00 15.50
N PRO A 316 -9.18 8.80 16.73
CA PRO A 316 -9.85 7.56 17.02
C PRO A 316 -10.90 7.39 15.93
N VAL A 317 -11.10 6.15 15.46
CA VAL A 317 -12.16 5.78 14.51
C VAL A 317 -13.49 6.22 15.12
N ARG A 318 -13.85 7.49 14.94
CA ARG A 318 -15.18 8.00 15.18
C ARG A 318 -15.95 7.56 13.96
N LYS A 319 -16.59 6.39 14.09
CA LYS A 319 -17.76 6.03 13.28
C LYS A 319 -18.60 7.30 13.13
N LYS A 320 -18.93 7.65 11.89
CA LYS A 320 -19.89 8.70 11.56
C LYS A 320 -21.07 8.55 12.50
N SER A 321 -21.44 9.64 13.15
CA SER A 321 -22.67 9.75 13.93
C SER A 321 -23.87 9.47 13.04
N GLU A 322 -24.36 8.23 13.04
CA GLU A 322 -25.74 8.06 13.45
C GLU A 322 -25.72 8.18 14.98
N ARG A 323 -26.63 8.97 15.56
CA ARG A 323 -26.83 8.94 17.00
C ARG A 323 -27.42 7.55 17.33
N THR A 324 -26.57 6.55 17.47
CA THR A 324 -26.92 5.36 18.23
C THR A 324 -26.89 5.83 19.69
N GLU A 325 -28.06 5.88 20.32
CA GLU A 325 -28.15 6.13 21.75
C GLU A 325 -27.20 5.16 22.46
N LYS A 326 -26.23 5.70 23.20
CA LYS A 326 -25.30 4.87 23.96
C LYS A 326 -26.10 4.07 24.97
N ILE A 327 -25.85 2.76 25.00
CA ILE A 327 -26.51 1.85 25.94
C ILE A 327 -26.13 2.25 27.37
N ASN A 328 -27.13 2.45 28.22
CA ASN A 328 -26.93 2.74 29.64
C ASN A 328 -26.60 1.44 30.37
N ILE A 329 -25.48 1.40 31.07
CA ILE A 329 -24.96 0.21 31.76
C ILE A 329 -24.57 0.53 33.20
N ALA A 330 -24.76 -0.42 34.10
CA ALA A 330 -24.24 -0.35 35.47
C ALA A 330 -23.40 -1.59 35.79
N VAL A 331 -22.37 -1.39 36.60
CA VAL A 331 -21.47 -2.46 37.06
C VAL A 331 -21.74 -2.68 38.55
N ALA A 332 -22.20 -3.86 38.92
CA ALA A 332 -22.38 -4.26 40.30
C ALA A 332 -21.02 -4.46 41.00
N ASP A 333 -21.03 -4.44 42.34
CA ASP A 333 -19.85 -4.82 43.10
C ASP A 333 -19.54 -6.30 42.89
N PHE A 334 -18.25 -6.62 42.76
CA PHE A 334 -17.83 -7.99 42.49
C PHE A 334 -17.84 -8.82 43.77
N SER A 335 -18.16 -10.10 43.61
CA SER A 335 -18.03 -11.07 44.69
C SER A 335 -16.59 -11.56 44.82
N GLY A 336 -16.07 -11.61 46.05
CA GLY A 336 -14.75 -12.15 46.35
C GLY A 336 -14.81 -13.64 46.65
N GLN A 337 -13.98 -14.45 45.97
CA GLN A 337 -13.72 -15.85 46.32
C GLN A 337 -12.23 -16.00 46.69
N ASN A 338 -11.94 -16.37 47.94
CA ASN A 338 -10.57 -16.37 48.49
C ASN A 338 -9.84 -15.01 48.42
N VAL A 339 -10.60 -13.91 48.36
CA VAL A 339 -10.13 -12.51 48.42
C VAL A 339 -11.07 -11.68 49.30
N SER A 340 -10.61 -10.52 49.78
CA SER A 340 -11.48 -9.65 50.57
C SER A 340 -12.57 -9.02 49.69
N ALA A 341 -13.74 -8.77 50.28
CA ALA A 341 -14.83 -8.05 49.60
C ALA A 341 -14.41 -6.62 49.20
N ALA A 342 -13.49 -6.01 49.95
CA ALA A 342 -12.92 -4.71 49.61
C ALA A 342 -12.11 -4.76 48.31
N ASP A 343 -11.26 -5.78 48.14
CA ASP A 343 -10.45 -5.96 46.93
C ASP A 343 -11.34 -6.19 45.69
N ALA A 344 -12.40 -7.00 45.84
CA ALA A 344 -13.37 -7.23 44.77
C ALA A 344 -14.12 -5.94 44.38
N SER A 345 -14.53 -5.12 45.36
CA SER A 345 -15.17 -3.81 45.11
C SER A 345 -14.21 -2.81 44.42
N ILE A 346 -12.91 -2.84 44.76
CA ILE A 346 -11.87 -2.04 44.09
C ILE A 346 -11.71 -2.45 42.62
N VAL A 347 -11.66 -3.75 42.33
CA VAL A 347 -11.58 -4.27 40.95
C VAL A 347 -12.83 -3.91 40.14
N ALA A 348 -14.02 -3.97 40.73
CA ALA A 348 -15.24 -3.47 40.10
C ALA A 348 -15.13 -1.96 39.79
N GLY A 349 -14.50 -1.18 40.68
CA GLY A 349 -14.16 0.23 40.44
C GLY A 349 -13.23 0.43 39.25
N PHE A 350 -12.15 -0.35 39.14
CA PHE A 350 -11.24 -0.29 37.99
C PHE A 350 -11.97 -0.60 36.68
N LEU A 351 -12.82 -1.61 36.66
CA LEU A 351 -13.58 -1.94 35.46
C LEU A 351 -14.54 -0.80 35.08
N ARG A 352 -15.24 -0.17 36.04
CA ARG A 352 -16.09 1.00 35.77
C ARG A 352 -15.31 2.12 35.10
N THR A 353 -14.14 2.47 35.66
CA THR A 353 -13.27 3.51 35.08
C THR A 353 -12.81 3.15 33.67
N GLU A 354 -12.37 1.91 33.45
CA GLU A 354 -11.91 1.49 32.12
C GLU A 354 -13.06 1.42 31.10
N LEU A 355 -14.29 1.06 31.51
CA LEU A 355 -15.48 1.12 30.65
C LEU A 355 -15.90 2.55 30.29
N VAL A 356 -15.72 3.52 31.20
CA VAL A 356 -15.89 4.94 30.85
C VAL A 356 -14.84 5.37 29.83
N ASN A 357 -13.59 4.89 29.98
CA ASN A 357 -12.49 5.22 29.07
C ASN A 357 -12.67 4.61 27.66
N THR A 358 -13.40 3.50 27.50
CA THR A 358 -13.71 2.96 26.16
C THR A 358 -14.67 3.87 25.38
N GLY A 359 -15.51 4.63 26.08
CA GLY A 359 -16.48 5.54 25.48
C GLY A 359 -17.67 4.86 24.79
N ALA A 360 -17.76 3.53 24.86
CA ALA A 360 -18.79 2.70 24.20
C ALA A 360 -20.15 2.75 24.92
N PHE A 361 -20.16 2.91 26.25
CA PHE A 361 -21.37 2.87 27.08
C PHE A 361 -21.59 4.16 27.86
N ASN A 362 -22.83 4.40 28.30
CA ASN A 362 -23.13 5.34 29.38
C ASN A 362 -23.07 4.58 30.70
N VAL A 363 -21.91 4.60 31.36
CA VAL A 363 -21.69 3.88 32.62
C VAL A 363 -22.22 4.70 33.79
N MET A 364 -23.07 4.09 34.62
CA MET A 364 -23.57 4.74 35.83
C MET A 364 -22.49 4.77 36.92
N ASP A 365 -22.26 5.95 37.50
CA ASP A 365 -21.33 6.13 38.61
C ASP A 365 -21.79 5.41 39.87
N ARG A 366 -20.81 4.93 40.65
CA ARG A 366 -21.05 4.22 41.92
C ARG A 366 -21.92 5.02 42.90
N ALA A 367 -21.62 6.30 43.09
CA ALA A 367 -22.37 7.16 44.01
C ALA A 367 -23.83 7.36 43.57
N ASN A 368 -24.09 7.43 42.26
CA ASN A 368 -25.43 7.56 41.72
C ASN A 368 -26.22 6.26 41.86
N MET A 369 -25.57 5.10 41.70
CA MET A 369 -26.20 3.80 41.98
C MET A 369 -26.58 3.68 43.45
N GLU A 370 -25.69 4.05 44.38
CA GLU A 370 -25.94 3.97 45.82
C GLU A 370 -27.09 4.89 46.26
N MET A 371 -27.18 6.10 45.69
CA MET A 371 -28.27 7.04 45.96
C MET A 371 -29.64 6.48 45.53
N VAL A 372 -29.75 5.99 44.29
CA VAL A 372 -31.00 5.43 43.75
C VAL A 372 -31.45 4.17 44.52
N LEU A 373 -30.50 3.33 44.94
CA LEU A 373 -30.80 2.11 45.69
C LEU A 373 -31.14 2.38 47.16
N ALA A 374 -30.58 3.45 47.76
CA ALA A 374 -30.91 3.88 49.11
C ALA A 374 -32.35 4.43 49.21
N GLU A 375 -32.83 5.12 48.17
CA GLU A 375 -34.23 5.58 48.09
C GLU A 375 -35.23 4.42 48.12
N GLN A 376 -34.85 3.26 47.57
CA GLN A 376 -35.69 2.06 47.48
C GLN A 376 -35.46 1.05 48.62
N LYS A 377 -34.69 1.40 49.66
CA LYS A 377 -34.32 0.55 50.81
C LYS A 377 -33.72 -0.81 50.41
N PHE A 378 -32.96 -0.87 49.31
CA PHE A 378 -32.37 -2.10 48.80
C PHE A 378 -30.99 -2.36 49.43
N GLN A 379 -30.73 -3.58 49.92
CA GLN A 379 -29.44 -3.94 50.52
C GLN A 379 -28.40 -4.24 49.43
N LEU A 380 -27.24 -3.58 49.52
CA LEU A 380 -26.22 -3.49 48.44
C LEU A 380 -25.24 -4.68 48.35
N SER A 381 -25.27 -5.67 49.25
CA SER A 381 -24.21 -6.68 49.31
C SER A 381 -24.61 -8.03 48.67
N GLY A 382 -23.90 -8.44 47.61
CA GLY A 382 -23.84 -9.83 47.16
C GLY A 382 -24.76 -10.22 46.00
N CYS A 383 -25.17 -9.26 45.17
CA CYS A 383 -25.98 -9.53 43.97
C CYS A 383 -25.17 -10.27 42.90
N THR A 384 -25.16 -11.60 42.97
CA THR A 384 -24.38 -12.47 42.07
C THR A 384 -25.24 -13.28 41.11
N SER A 385 -26.57 -13.27 41.29
CA SER A 385 -27.51 -13.97 40.43
C SER A 385 -28.10 -13.06 39.34
N GLU A 386 -28.42 -13.65 38.20
CA GLU A 386 -29.06 -13.00 37.05
C GLU A 386 -30.37 -12.31 37.46
N GLU A 387 -31.18 -12.96 38.30
CA GLU A 387 -32.43 -12.41 38.83
C GLU A 387 -32.22 -11.14 39.65
N CYS A 388 -31.13 -11.08 40.40
CA CYS A 388 -30.78 -9.93 41.20
C CYS A 388 -30.27 -8.78 40.30
N ALA A 389 -29.46 -9.10 39.29
CA ALA A 389 -29.00 -8.13 38.28
C ALA A 389 -30.17 -7.49 37.53
N VAL A 390 -31.18 -8.25 37.13
CA VAL A 390 -32.38 -7.74 36.47
C VAL A 390 -33.18 -6.78 37.36
N LYS A 391 -33.38 -7.13 38.65
CA LYS A 391 -34.09 -6.25 39.60
C LYS A 391 -33.35 -4.93 39.80
N MET A 392 -32.04 -5.00 40.02
CA MET A 392 -31.21 -3.80 40.17
C MET A 392 -31.19 -2.95 38.90
N GLY A 393 -31.06 -3.59 37.73
CA GLY A 393 -31.05 -2.89 36.45
C GLY A 393 -32.32 -2.09 36.17
N LYS A 394 -33.49 -2.67 36.52
CA LYS A 394 -34.79 -1.98 36.38
C LYS A 394 -34.92 -0.77 37.30
N LEU A 395 -34.42 -0.86 38.54
CA LEU A 395 -34.41 0.26 39.48
C LEU A 395 -33.46 1.38 39.04
N LEU A 396 -32.31 1.01 38.47
CA LEU A 396 -31.28 1.94 38.00
C LEU A 396 -31.58 2.52 36.60
N ASN A 397 -32.66 2.08 35.94
CA ASN A 397 -33.02 2.44 34.57
C ASN A 397 -31.88 2.24 33.56
N VAL A 398 -31.17 1.12 33.69
CA VAL A 398 -30.11 0.69 32.77
C VAL A 398 -30.59 -0.45 31.89
N GLN A 399 -30.09 -0.50 30.66
CA GLN A 399 -30.42 -1.56 29.71
C GLN A 399 -29.64 -2.84 30.01
N HIS A 400 -28.40 -2.71 30.48
CA HIS A 400 -27.52 -3.84 30.76
C HIS A 400 -26.91 -3.72 32.16
N MET A 401 -26.69 -4.86 32.81
CA MET A 401 -26.05 -4.96 34.12
C MET A 401 -24.83 -5.88 34.03
N MET A 402 -23.68 -5.40 34.50
CA MET A 402 -22.49 -6.23 34.62
C MET A 402 -22.36 -6.76 36.05
N VAL A 403 -22.29 -8.08 36.19
CA VAL A 403 -22.00 -8.76 37.45
C VAL A 403 -20.72 -9.57 37.31
N GLY A 404 -19.94 -9.65 38.37
CA GLY A 404 -18.65 -10.33 38.30
C GLY A 404 -18.15 -10.88 39.61
N SER A 405 -17.09 -11.67 39.52
CA SER A 405 -16.36 -12.21 40.66
C SER A 405 -14.86 -12.03 40.49
N LEU A 406 -14.19 -11.79 41.62
CA LEU A 406 -12.75 -11.82 41.74
C LEU A 406 -12.39 -13.07 42.55
N SER A 407 -11.66 -13.99 41.94
CA SER A 407 -11.25 -15.25 42.57
C SER A 407 -9.73 -15.33 42.67
N LYS A 408 -9.20 -15.79 43.80
CA LYS A 408 -7.77 -16.08 43.94
C LYS A 408 -7.53 -17.58 44.06
N LEU A 409 -6.62 -18.08 43.23
CA LEU A 409 -6.14 -19.46 43.27
C LEU A 409 -4.61 -19.45 43.29
N LEU A 410 -4.03 -19.96 44.39
CA LEU A 410 -2.60 -19.82 44.68
C LEU A 410 -2.20 -18.34 44.63
N ASP A 411 -1.30 -17.97 43.71
CA ASP A 411 -0.84 -16.58 43.51
C ASP A 411 -1.51 -15.88 42.32
N THR A 412 -2.46 -16.52 41.63
CA THR A 412 -3.12 -15.94 40.44
C THR A 412 -4.54 -15.48 40.76
N TYR A 413 -4.89 -14.28 40.29
CA TYR A 413 -6.23 -13.73 40.34
C TYR A 413 -6.97 -13.98 39.03
N TYR A 414 -8.26 -14.28 39.13
CA TYR A 414 -9.18 -14.46 38.01
C TYR A 414 -10.34 -13.50 38.18
N ILE A 415 -10.57 -12.67 37.16
CA ILE A 415 -11.69 -11.74 37.10
C ILE A 415 -12.66 -12.30 36.07
N THR A 416 -13.90 -12.57 36.47
CA THR A 416 -14.97 -13.03 35.57
C THR A 416 -16.09 -12.02 35.58
N VAL A 417 -16.58 -11.64 34.39
CA VAL A 417 -17.65 -10.64 34.23
C VAL A 417 -18.69 -11.14 33.24
N ASN A 418 -19.95 -11.04 33.65
CA ASN A 418 -21.13 -11.38 32.85
C ASN A 418 -21.96 -10.12 32.60
N VAL A 419 -22.31 -9.88 31.34
CA VAL A 419 -23.22 -8.82 30.92
C VAL A 419 -24.62 -9.42 30.82
N VAL A 420 -25.52 -8.95 31.67
CA VAL A 420 -26.92 -9.39 31.74
C VAL A 420 -27.81 -8.33 31.11
N ASP A 421 -28.64 -8.75 30.17
CA ASP A 421 -29.70 -7.91 29.61
C ASP A 421 -30.85 -7.76 30.62
N VAL A 422 -31.23 -6.52 30.95
CA VAL A 422 -32.20 -6.25 32.03
C VAL A 422 -33.64 -6.54 31.60
N GLU A 423 -33.93 -6.52 30.31
CA GLU A 423 -35.27 -6.79 29.78
C GLU A 423 -35.55 -8.29 29.70
N THR A 424 -34.60 -9.06 29.17
CA THR A 424 -34.72 -10.50 28.91
C THR A 424 -34.14 -11.38 30.01
N GLY A 425 -33.27 -10.84 30.88
CA GLY A 425 -32.58 -11.57 31.94
C GLY A 425 -31.50 -12.53 31.46
N LYS A 426 -31.14 -12.52 30.17
CA LYS A 426 -30.12 -13.42 29.60
C LYS A 426 -28.72 -12.81 29.69
N ILE A 427 -27.71 -13.66 29.85
CA ILE A 427 -26.32 -13.26 29.70
C ILE A 427 -26.03 -13.05 28.20
N LEU A 428 -25.73 -11.80 27.83
CA LEU A 428 -25.34 -11.43 26.47
C LEU A 428 -23.89 -11.80 26.19
N LYS A 429 -23.02 -11.62 27.18
CA LYS A 429 -21.58 -11.81 27.04
C LYS A 429 -20.94 -12.19 28.37
N SER A 430 -20.04 -13.16 28.34
CA SER A 430 -19.21 -13.55 29.49
C SER A 430 -17.75 -13.42 29.10
N SER A 431 -16.93 -12.86 29.98
CA SER A 431 -15.50 -12.69 29.73
C SER A 431 -14.71 -12.82 31.02
N ASP A 432 -13.56 -13.48 30.92
CA ASP A 432 -12.62 -13.63 32.02
C ASP A 432 -11.22 -13.14 31.65
N GLN A 433 -10.47 -12.76 32.68
CA GLN A 433 -9.07 -12.38 32.55
C GLN A 433 -8.29 -12.76 33.81
N LYS A 434 -7.12 -13.38 33.62
CA LYS A 434 -6.19 -13.67 34.71
C LYS A 434 -5.19 -12.53 34.92
N ALA A 435 -4.77 -12.35 36.17
CA ALA A 435 -3.69 -11.46 36.60
C ALA A 435 -2.73 -12.24 37.52
N MET A 436 -1.42 -12.18 37.25
CA MET A 436 -0.42 -12.98 37.99
C MET A 436 -0.12 -12.42 39.39
N ASN A 437 -0.50 -11.16 39.66
CA ASN A 437 -0.31 -10.47 40.93
C ASN A 437 -1.32 -9.32 41.05
N ALA A 438 -1.33 -8.64 42.20
CA ALA A 438 -2.26 -7.53 42.46
C ALA A 438 -2.01 -6.31 41.55
N ASP A 439 -0.76 -6.07 41.13
CA ASP A 439 -0.40 -4.92 40.28
C ASP A 439 -0.94 -5.07 38.85
N GLU A 440 -1.12 -6.31 38.38
CA GLU A 440 -1.67 -6.62 37.07
C GLU A 440 -3.20 -6.53 37.00
N LEU A 441 -3.91 -6.43 38.14
CA LEU A 441 -5.38 -6.38 38.17
C LEU A 441 -5.94 -5.22 37.36
N ARG A 442 -5.29 -4.04 37.41
CA ARG A 442 -5.71 -2.89 36.62
C ARG A 442 -5.53 -3.10 35.12
N SER A 443 -4.42 -3.71 34.72
CA SER A 443 -4.16 -4.04 33.31
C SER A 443 -5.13 -5.11 32.80
N ALA A 444 -5.46 -6.09 33.65
CA ALA A 444 -6.48 -7.09 33.36
C ALA A 444 -7.86 -6.46 33.15
N CYS A 445 -8.29 -5.52 34.02
CA CYS A 445 -9.53 -4.77 33.84
C CYS A 445 -9.57 -3.98 32.53
N LYS A 446 -8.45 -3.39 32.11
CA LYS A 446 -8.35 -2.67 30.83
C LYS A 446 -8.58 -3.59 29.63
N ILE A 447 -7.95 -4.77 29.62
CA ILE A 447 -8.13 -5.78 28.58
C ILE A 447 -9.59 -6.27 28.57
N LEU A 448 -10.14 -6.51 29.75
CA LEU A 448 -11.50 -7.01 29.93
C LEU A 448 -12.54 -5.97 29.49
N ALA A 449 -12.36 -4.68 29.79
CA ALA A 449 -13.20 -3.60 29.29
C ALA A 449 -13.16 -3.50 27.76
N GLY A 450 -11.98 -3.68 27.15
CA GLY A 450 -11.83 -3.75 25.69
C GLY A 450 -12.67 -4.88 25.09
N LYS A 451 -12.48 -6.11 25.58
CA LYS A 451 -13.24 -7.30 25.13
C LYS A 451 -14.75 -7.13 25.29
N LEU A 452 -15.20 -6.48 26.38
CA LEU A 452 -16.62 -6.24 26.64
C LEU A 452 -17.21 -5.11 25.77
N SER A 453 -16.37 -4.20 25.26
CA SER A 453 -16.77 -3.07 24.40
C SER A 453 -16.74 -3.36 22.89
N GLU A 454 -16.11 -4.45 22.49
CA GLU A 454 -16.12 -4.93 21.10
C GLU A 454 -17.47 -5.63 20.82
N GLU A 455 -18.24 -5.11 19.85
CA GLU A 455 -19.43 -5.78 19.29
C GLU A 455 -19.04 -6.97 18.41
#